data_AF-A0A069D9D7-F1
#
_entry.id   AF-A0A069D9D7-F1
#
_cell.length_a   1.000
_cell.length_b   1.000
_cell.length_c   1.000
_cell.angle_alpha   90.00
_cell.angle_beta   90.00
_cell.angle_gamma   90.00
#
_symmetry.space_group_name_H-M   'P 1'
#
loop_
_entity.id
_entity.type
_entity.pdbx_description
1 polymer ?
#
loop_
_entity_poly.entity_id
_entity_poly.type
_entity_poly.pdbx_seq_one_letter_code
_entity_poly.pdbx_strand_id
1 'polypeptide(L)'
;MDEQELLFHKGSYVWTSGLADAPEPTEIANQYEGYEVAPSTDMILSFSIQPSEYSVVQVTSTERSAMPVKDNTIRTPSEPGTYFIVVYGEWPAGTGTYVVKLEVIPK
;
A
#
# COMPACT_ATOMS: atom_id res chain seq x y z
N MET A 1 18.61 -13.83 6.21
CA MET A 1 17.23 -13.48 5.83
C MET A 1 17.36 -12.18 5.10
N ASP A 2 17.18 -12.20 3.79
CA ASP A 2 17.23 -10.97 2.99
C ASP A 2 15.93 -10.21 3.23
N GLU A 3 16.05 -9.02 3.80
CA GLU A 3 14.94 -8.07 3.89
C GLU A 3 14.71 -7.50 2.49
N GLN A 4 13.51 -7.67 1.96
CA GLN A 4 13.12 -7.09 0.67
C GLN A 4 12.48 -5.72 0.92
N GLU A 5 13.03 -4.68 0.30
CA GLU A 5 12.41 -3.35 0.31
C GLU A 5 11.42 -3.23 -0.85
N LEU A 6 10.18 -2.81 -0.55
CA LEU A 6 9.11 -2.65 -1.52
C LEU A 6 8.77 -1.16 -1.64
N LEU A 7 8.92 -0.61 -2.85
CA LEU A 7 8.60 0.79 -3.11
C LEU A 7 7.11 0.96 -3.40
N PHE A 8 6.48 1.88 -2.66
CA PHE A 8 5.12 2.31 -2.92
C PHE A 8 5.11 3.48 -3.91
N HIS A 9 4.14 3.46 -4.82
CA HIS A 9 3.91 4.52 -5.79
C HIS A 9 2.90 5.52 -5.26
N LYS A 10 3.21 6.81 -5.39
CA LYS A 10 2.34 7.90 -4.93
C LYS A 10 1.15 8.06 -5.88
N GLY A 11 -0.05 8.07 -5.33
CA GLY A 11 -1.30 8.46 -6.00
C GLY A 11 -1.73 9.88 -5.65
N SER A 12 -3.05 10.10 -5.61
CA SER A 12 -3.61 11.43 -5.41
C SER A 12 -3.12 12.06 -4.10
N TYR A 13 -2.92 13.37 -4.15
CA TYR A 13 -2.43 14.16 -3.03
C TYR A 13 -3.25 15.44 -2.90
N VAL A 14 -3.79 15.70 -1.71
CA VAL A 14 -4.60 16.87 -1.42
C VAL A 14 -3.85 17.73 -0.40
N TRP A 15 -3.59 18.99 -0.74
CA TRP A 15 -3.06 19.97 0.20
C TRP A 15 -4.07 21.10 0.42
N THR A 16 -3.84 21.94 1.43
CA THR A 16 -4.76 23.00 1.86
C THR A 16 -5.14 24.02 0.79
N SER A 17 -4.41 24.11 -0.32
CA SER A 17 -4.66 25.06 -1.42
C SER A 17 -4.83 24.40 -2.79
N GLY A 18 -4.96 23.07 -2.86
CA GLY A 18 -5.11 22.38 -4.14
C GLY A 18 -5.15 20.85 -4.07
N LEU A 19 -5.59 20.26 -5.17
CA LEU A 19 -5.67 18.82 -5.38
C LEU A 19 -4.77 18.48 -6.57
N ALA A 20 -3.82 17.57 -6.38
CA ALA A 20 -3.17 16.87 -7.48
C ALA A 20 -3.89 15.54 -7.68
N ASP A 21 -4.77 15.53 -8.69
CA ASP A 21 -5.42 14.30 -9.15
C ASP A 21 -4.39 13.35 -9.76
N ALA A 22 -4.56 12.08 -9.43
CA ALA A 22 -3.85 10.96 -10.05
C ALA A 22 -4.88 9.89 -10.48
N PRO A 23 -4.50 8.97 -11.38
CA PRO A 23 -5.31 7.79 -11.67
C PRO A 23 -5.66 7.00 -10.41
N GLU A 24 -6.63 6.08 -10.52
CA GLU A 24 -7.00 5.24 -9.38
C GLU A 24 -5.78 4.43 -8.88
N PRO A 25 -5.66 4.12 -7.58
CA PRO A 25 -4.50 3.44 -7.03
C PRO A 25 -4.14 2.13 -7.76
N THR A 26 -5.16 1.35 -8.18
CA THR A 26 -4.93 0.11 -8.94
C THR A 26 -4.41 0.38 -10.36
N GLU A 27 -4.82 1.47 -11.00
CA GLU A 27 -4.32 1.87 -12.32
C GLU A 27 -2.85 2.30 -12.24
N ILE A 28 -2.47 3.02 -11.19
CA ILE A 28 -1.07 3.39 -10.92
C ILE A 28 -0.22 2.14 -10.73
N ALA A 29 -0.65 1.24 -9.84
CA ALA A 29 0.14 0.06 -9.49
C ALA A 29 0.28 -0.93 -10.65
N ASN A 30 -0.70 -1.01 -11.56
CA ASN A 30 -0.63 -1.85 -12.76
C ASN A 30 0.40 -1.38 -13.79
N GLN A 31 0.96 -0.18 -13.65
CA GLN A 31 2.06 0.29 -14.50
C GLN A 31 3.42 -0.30 -14.11
N TYR A 32 3.48 -0.99 -12.96
CA TYR A 32 4.72 -1.53 -12.39
C TYR A 32 4.60 -3.05 -12.21
N GLU A 33 5.76 -3.73 -12.22
CA GLU A 33 5.82 -5.14 -11.85
C GLU A 33 5.46 -5.31 -10.37
N GLY A 34 4.71 -6.38 -10.07
CA GLY A 34 4.35 -6.71 -8.70
C GLY A 34 5.52 -7.34 -7.96
N TYR A 35 5.60 -7.11 -6.66
CA TYR A 35 6.59 -7.78 -5.81
C TYR A 35 6.10 -9.17 -5.43
N GLU A 36 6.89 -10.18 -5.74
CA GLU A 36 6.64 -11.54 -5.26
C GLU A 36 6.89 -11.62 -3.76
N VAL A 37 5.87 -12.04 -3.01
CA VAL A 37 5.95 -12.16 -1.55
C VAL A 37 5.36 -13.47 -1.07
N ALA A 38 5.83 -13.94 0.10
CA ALA A 38 5.26 -15.12 0.75
C ALA A 38 3.91 -14.79 1.42
N PRO A 39 2.98 -15.75 1.49
CA PRO A 39 1.72 -15.57 2.19
C PRO A 39 1.94 -15.41 3.70
N SER A 40 1.00 -14.75 4.37
CA SER A 40 0.95 -14.62 5.84
C SER A 40 2.26 -14.14 6.48
N THR A 41 3.03 -13.31 5.78
CA THR A 41 4.32 -12.78 6.18
C THR A 41 4.18 -11.33 6.64
N ASP A 42 4.93 -10.95 7.66
CA ASP A 42 4.90 -9.59 8.18
C ASP A 42 5.64 -8.63 7.23
N MET A 43 5.01 -7.49 6.96
CA MET A 43 5.57 -6.36 6.22
C MET A 43 5.56 -5.14 7.12
N ILE A 44 6.71 -4.47 7.23
CA ILE A 44 6.88 -3.26 8.04
C ILE A 44 6.74 -2.05 7.13
N LEU A 45 5.82 -1.15 7.45
CA LEU A 45 5.63 0.11 6.76
C LEU A 45 6.63 1.15 7.30
N SER A 46 7.46 1.68 6.42
CA SER A 46 8.42 2.73 6.73
C SER A 46 8.02 4.04 6.07
N PHE A 47 8.02 5.13 6.83
CA PHE A 47 7.69 6.46 6.36
C PHE A 47 8.87 7.40 6.55
N SER A 48 9.26 8.14 5.51
CA SER A 48 10.27 9.19 5.63
C SER A 48 9.83 10.31 6.57
N ILE A 49 8.53 10.60 6.58
CA ILE A 49 7.84 11.45 7.55
C ILE A 49 6.62 10.68 8.03
N GLN A 50 6.55 10.38 9.34
CA GLN A 50 5.42 9.66 9.91
C GLN A 50 4.12 10.45 9.73
N PRO A 51 3.06 9.86 9.11
CA PRO A 51 1.73 10.48 9.09
C PRO A 51 1.16 10.57 10.51
N SER A 52 0.34 11.59 10.75
CA SER A 52 -0.41 11.73 12.01
C SER A 52 -1.42 10.61 12.17
N GLU A 53 -2.07 10.22 11.06
CA GLU A 53 -2.99 9.10 10.97
C GLU A 53 -2.84 8.42 9.61
N TYR A 54 -3.04 7.10 9.57
CA TYR A 54 -3.11 6.39 8.29
C TYR A 54 -3.96 5.13 8.40
N SER A 55 -4.47 4.69 7.26
CA SER A 55 -5.18 3.41 7.11
C SER A 55 -4.61 2.65 5.93
N VAL A 56 -4.74 1.32 5.99
CA VAL A 56 -4.27 0.41 4.94
C VAL A 56 -5.45 -0.42 4.47
N VAL A 57 -5.60 -0.55 3.17
CA VAL A 57 -6.60 -1.42 2.56
C VAL A 57 -5.91 -2.35 1.56
N GLN A 58 -6.46 -3.56 1.45
CA GLN A 58 -6.18 -4.45 0.34
C GLN A 58 -7.27 -4.30 -0.71
N VAL A 59 -6.89 -4.37 -1.97
CA VAL A 59 -7.79 -4.35 -3.12
C VAL A 59 -7.45 -5.51 -4.03
N THR A 60 -8.47 -6.25 -4.44
CA THR A 60 -8.41 -7.28 -5.48
C THR A 60 -9.33 -6.90 -6.64
N SER A 61 -9.49 -7.77 -7.64
CA SER A 61 -10.46 -7.55 -8.72
C SER A 61 -11.92 -7.54 -8.25
N THR A 62 -12.22 -8.15 -7.09
CA THR A 62 -13.60 -8.36 -6.61
C THR A 62 -13.88 -7.70 -5.26
N GLU A 63 -12.86 -7.39 -4.48
CA GLU A 63 -13.04 -6.94 -3.10
C GLU A 63 -12.09 -5.80 -2.72
N ARG A 64 -12.55 -4.98 -1.78
CA ARG A 64 -11.74 -4.02 -1.04
C ARG A 64 -12.01 -4.18 0.44
N SER A 65 -10.97 -4.43 1.23
CA SER A 65 -11.09 -4.63 2.68
C SER A 65 -9.97 -3.94 3.45
N ALA A 66 -10.29 -3.47 4.65
CA ALA A 66 -9.31 -2.85 5.54
C ALA A 66 -8.31 -3.90 6.05
N MET A 67 -7.03 -3.53 6.08
CA MET A 67 -6.00 -4.37 6.68
C MET A 67 -5.75 -3.93 8.12
N PRO A 68 -5.69 -4.87 9.08
CA PRO A 68 -5.26 -4.55 10.43
C PRO A 68 -3.79 -4.13 10.41
N VAL A 69 -3.51 -3.01 11.06
CA VAL A 69 -2.16 -2.49 11.24
C VAL A 69 -1.83 -2.52 12.71
N LYS A 70 -0.66 -3.07 13.06
CA LYS A 70 -0.17 -3.09 14.43
C LYS A 70 1.30 -2.73 14.44
N ASP A 71 1.67 -1.66 15.16
CA ASP A 71 3.06 -1.21 15.27
C ASP A 71 3.74 -1.03 13.89
N ASN A 72 3.04 -0.36 12.97
CA ASN A 72 3.43 -0.19 11.56
C ASN A 72 3.63 -1.50 10.77
N THR A 73 3.19 -2.64 11.32
CA THR A 73 3.24 -3.93 10.66
C THR A 73 1.87 -4.28 10.10
N ILE A 74 1.87 -4.75 8.85
CA ILE A 74 0.74 -5.43 8.22
C ILE A 74 1.16 -6.87 7.89
N ARG A 75 0.18 -7.74 7.67
CA ARG A 75 0.43 -9.12 7.26
C ARG A 75 -0.02 -9.34 5.84
N THR A 76 0.82 -9.95 4.99
CA THR A 76 0.44 -10.28 3.61
C THR A 76 -0.75 -11.24 3.60
N PRO A 77 -1.58 -11.19 2.55
CA PRO A 77 -2.67 -12.14 2.37
C PRO A 77 -2.21 -13.60 2.49
N SER A 78 -3.08 -14.47 3.01
CA SER A 78 -2.77 -15.89 3.19
C SER A 78 -2.92 -16.70 1.92
N GLU A 79 -3.75 -16.23 0.98
CA GLU A 79 -4.03 -16.92 -0.27
C GLU A 79 -3.14 -16.39 -1.39
N PRO A 80 -2.67 -17.26 -2.30
CA PRO A 80 -1.96 -16.81 -3.48
C PRO A 80 -2.83 -15.95 -4.39
N GLY A 81 -2.23 -14.94 -5.01
CA GLY A 81 -2.93 -14.06 -5.95
C GLY A 81 -2.30 -12.67 -6.05
N THR A 82 -2.90 -11.84 -6.91
CA THR A 82 -2.51 -10.45 -7.10
C THR A 82 -3.31 -9.55 -6.15
N TYR A 83 -2.61 -8.76 -5.37
CA TYR A 83 -3.20 -7.83 -4.40
C TYR A 83 -2.61 -6.43 -4.57
N PHE A 84 -3.43 -5.42 -4.40
CA PHE A 84 -2.98 -4.03 -4.31
C PHE A 84 -3.11 -3.56 -2.87
N ILE A 85 -1.99 -3.15 -2.27
CA ILE A 85 -1.98 -2.60 -0.92
C ILE A 85 -1.96 -1.09 -1.04
N VAL A 86 -3.02 -0.45 -0.56
CA VAL A 86 -3.19 1.00 -0.64
C VAL A 86 -3.11 1.59 0.76
N VAL A 87 -2.23 2.57 0.95
CA VAL A 87 -2.07 3.34 2.17
C VAL A 87 -2.66 4.72 1.96
N TYR A 88 -3.60 5.11 2.82
CA TYR A 88 -4.13 6.46 2.91
C TYR A 88 -3.53 7.11 4.15
N GLY A 89 -2.75 8.17 3.97
CA GLY A 89 -2.09 8.86 5.07
C GLY A 89 -2.49 10.33 5.17
N GLU A 90 -2.48 10.83 6.39
CA GLU A 90 -2.66 12.24 6.73
C GLU A 90 -1.36 12.80 7.29
N TRP A 91 -0.86 13.88 6.70
CA TRP A 91 0.29 14.64 7.16
C TRP A 91 -0.12 16.08 7.45
N PRO A 92 0.66 16.84 8.24
CA PRO A 92 0.40 18.26 8.46
C PRO A 92 0.28 19.09 7.17
N ALA A 93 0.93 18.65 6.08
CA ALA A 93 0.91 19.31 4.78
C ALA A 93 -0.29 18.92 3.90
N GLY A 94 -1.02 17.84 4.24
CA GLY A 94 -2.11 17.32 3.42
C GLY A 94 -2.26 15.80 3.50
N THR A 95 -3.20 15.27 2.73
CA THR A 95 -3.47 13.83 2.64
C THR A 95 -2.87 13.25 1.37
N GLY A 96 -2.46 11.99 1.44
CA GLY A 96 -1.82 11.30 0.32
C GLY A 96 -2.20 9.83 0.24
N THR A 97 -2.29 9.32 -0.98
CA THR A 97 -2.47 7.89 -1.25
C THR A 97 -1.18 7.28 -1.79
N TYR A 98 -0.86 6.07 -1.36
CA TYR A 98 0.28 5.30 -1.83
C TYR A 98 -0.16 3.88 -2.13
N VAL A 99 0.43 3.24 -3.14
CA VAL A 99 0.02 1.90 -3.56
C VAL A 99 1.20 1.04 -3.98
N VAL A 100 1.14 -0.25 -3.66
CA VAL A 100 2.05 -1.27 -4.20
C VAL A 100 1.25 -2.47 -4.70
N LYS A 101 1.75 -3.10 -5.76
CA LYS A 101 1.24 -4.36 -6.28
C LYS A 101 2.05 -5.51 -5.69
N LEU A 102 1.37 -6.50 -5.12
CA LEU A 102 1.94 -7.72 -4.59
C LEU A 102 1.45 -8.92 -5.40
N GLU A 103 2.38 -9.84 -5.68
CA GLU A 103 2.08 -11.18 -6.17
C GLU A 103 2.36 -12.17 -5.04
N VAL A 104 1.31 -12.61 -4.35
CA VAL A 104 1.45 -13.57 -3.26
C VAL A 104 1.60 -14.95 -3.88
N ILE A 105 2.75 -15.59 -3.68
CA ILE A 105 3.07 -16.90 -4.23
C ILE A 105 3.36 -17.91 -3.11
N PRO A 106 2.92 -19.18 -3.24
CA PRO A 106 3.33 -20.22 -2.31
C PRO A 106 4.85 -20.36 -2.36
N LYS A 107 5.51 -20.34 -1.19
CA LYS A 107 6.93 -20.71 -1.07
C LYS A 107 7.09 -22.22 -1.02
#